data_AF-A0A429FRS2-F1
#
_entry.id   AF-A0A429FRS2-F1
#
_cell.length_a   1.000
_cell.length_b   1.000
_cell.length_c   1.000
_cell.angle_alpha   90.00
_cell.angle_beta   90.00
_cell.angle_gamma   90.00
#
_symmetry.space_group_name_H-M   'P 1'
#
loop_
_entity.id
_entity.type
_entity.pdbx_description
1 polymer ?
#
loop_
_entity_poly.entity_id
_entity_poly.type
_entity_poly.pdbx_seq_one_letter_code
_entity_poly.pdbx_strand_id
1 'polypeptide(L)'
;MIGWDEDALAVLRAAVARGDGAAGAAVLAGRPLAPVLQYAGDVLVAALAEGVPGADERARACLAELGERGGPGDAELAAELAAALGDGPGPGLAPLPADLGAVAAALGADPAGGPWLLDLERGDVLPAEEAAGDAECGGDAGRWAPVPPLGAPEGEDARRGAARRWLAEQGRRPAPRTL
;
A
#
# COMPACT_ATOMS: atom_id res chain seq x y z
N MET A 1 7.26 22.73 -14.62
CA MET A 1 7.45 21.79 -13.50
C MET A 1 6.79 20.50 -13.92
N ILE A 2 7.54 19.41 -14.12
CA ILE A 2 6.93 18.13 -14.54
C ILE A 2 6.18 17.60 -13.32
N GLY A 3 4.87 17.79 -13.32
CA GLY A 3 3.97 17.29 -12.28
C GLY A 3 3.57 15.83 -12.53
N TRP A 4 2.52 15.42 -11.85
CA TRP A 4 1.88 14.12 -12.06
C TRP A 4 0.67 14.30 -12.98
N ASP A 5 0.83 13.89 -14.24
CA ASP A 5 -0.29 13.68 -15.15
C ASP A 5 -0.83 12.25 -15.03
N GLU A 6 -1.99 11.98 -15.64
CA GLU A 6 -2.62 10.66 -15.56
C GLU A 6 -1.77 9.54 -16.17
N ASP A 7 -0.99 9.81 -17.21
CA ASP A 7 -0.12 8.82 -17.83
C ASP A 7 1.01 8.42 -16.86
N ALA A 8 1.68 9.40 -16.23
CA ALA A 8 2.70 9.14 -15.22
C ALA A 8 2.13 8.40 -14.00
N LEU A 9 0.93 8.78 -13.55
CA LEU A 9 0.24 8.09 -12.46
C LEU A 9 -0.12 6.65 -12.84
N ALA A 10 -0.60 6.41 -14.06
CA ALA A 10 -0.91 5.07 -14.55
C ALA A 10 0.34 4.17 -14.58
N VAL A 11 1.48 4.68 -15.03
CA VAL A 11 2.74 3.91 -15.02
C VAL A 11 3.19 3.64 -13.59
N LEU A 12 3.10 4.62 -12.68
CA LEU A 12 3.46 4.44 -11.26
C LEU A 12 2.57 3.39 -10.57
N ARG A 13 1.25 3.48 -10.76
CA ARG A 13 0.28 2.49 -10.25
C ARG A 13 0.64 1.09 -10.76
N ALA A 14 0.95 0.98 -12.04
CA ALA A 14 1.30 -0.30 -12.66
C ALA A 14 2.64 -0.86 -12.15
N ALA A 15 3.62 0.00 -11.86
CA ALA A 15 4.88 -0.42 -11.25
C ALA A 15 4.65 -0.98 -9.84
N VAL A 16 3.85 -0.30 -9.01
CA VAL A 16 3.48 -0.79 -7.68
C VAL A 16 2.73 -2.11 -7.74
N ALA A 17 1.75 -2.25 -8.64
CA ALA A 17 0.98 -3.49 -8.78
C ALA A 17 1.86 -4.70 -9.15
N ARG A 18 2.96 -4.47 -9.89
CA ARG A 18 3.92 -5.51 -10.28
C ARG A 18 5.08 -5.69 -9.30
N GLY A 19 5.23 -4.81 -8.31
CA GLY A 19 6.44 -4.74 -7.49
C GLY A 19 7.69 -4.42 -8.30
N ASP A 20 7.57 -3.67 -9.38
CA ASP A 20 8.64 -3.32 -10.31
C ASP A 20 9.34 -2.03 -9.86
N GLY A 21 10.37 -2.20 -9.02
CA GLY A 21 11.11 -1.10 -8.41
C GLY A 21 11.86 -0.25 -9.43
N ALA A 22 12.51 -0.89 -10.40
CA ALA A 22 13.24 -0.21 -11.47
C ALA A 22 12.33 0.68 -12.32
N ALA A 23 11.18 0.18 -12.78
CA ALA A 23 10.24 1.00 -13.55
C ALA A 23 9.67 2.13 -12.70
N GLY A 24 9.32 1.86 -11.43
CA GLY A 24 8.84 2.89 -10.52
C GLY A 24 9.86 3.99 -10.26
N ALA A 25 11.11 3.63 -9.97
CA ALA A 25 12.21 4.57 -9.76
C ALA A 25 12.47 5.46 -11.00
N ALA A 26 12.38 4.89 -12.21
CA ALA A 26 12.50 5.64 -13.45
C ALA A 26 11.38 6.69 -13.60
N VAL A 27 10.15 6.36 -13.18
CA VAL A 27 9.03 7.33 -13.16
C VAL A 27 9.24 8.39 -12.08
N LEU A 28 9.80 8.04 -10.92
CA LEU A 28 10.06 9.03 -9.85
C LEU A 28 11.20 10.00 -10.17
N ALA A 29 12.10 9.66 -11.10
CA ALA A 29 13.27 10.46 -11.42
C ALA A 29 12.90 11.89 -11.84
N GLY A 30 13.43 12.89 -11.12
CA GLY A 30 13.24 14.31 -11.41
C GLY A 30 11.83 14.88 -11.12
N ARG A 31 10.90 14.09 -10.55
CA ARG A 31 9.55 14.54 -10.18
C ARG A 31 9.44 14.86 -8.68
N PRO A 32 8.47 15.67 -8.22
CA PRO A 32 8.22 15.84 -6.79
C PRO A 32 7.58 14.58 -6.18
N LEU A 33 7.98 14.20 -4.96
CA LEU A 33 7.44 13.03 -4.25
C LEU A 33 6.15 13.34 -3.50
N ALA A 34 6.05 14.51 -2.87
CA ALA A 34 4.93 14.94 -2.03
C ALA A 34 3.51 14.53 -2.49
N PRO A 35 3.14 14.60 -3.80
CA PRO A 35 1.79 14.23 -4.24
C PRO A 35 1.49 12.71 -4.23
N VAL A 36 2.54 11.86 -4.16
CA VAL A 36 2.44 10.40 -4.36
C VAL A 36 3.31 9.63 -3.36
N LEU A 37 3.54 10.16 -2.17
CA LEU A 37 4.48 9.58 -1.20
C LEU A 37 4.22 8.10 -0.86
N GLN A 38 2.96 7.67 -0.79
CA GLN A 38 2.60 6.27 -0.52
C GLN A 38 3.00 5.36 -1.69
N TYR A 39 2.74 5.77 -2.93
CA TYR A 39 3.20 5.06 -4.13
C TYR A 39 4.72 5.11 -4.28
N ALA A 40 5.33 6.27 -4.01
CA ALA A 40 6.76 6.46 -4.13
C ALA A 40 7.52 5.55 -3.16
N GLY A 41 7.07 5.48 -1.90
CA GLY A 41 7.68 4.58 -0.93
C GLY A 41 7.56 3.11 -1.33
N ASP A 42 6.42 2.67 -1.87
CA ASP A 42 6.25 1.28 -2.33
C ASP A 42 7.26 0.89 -3.40
N VAL A 43 7.41 1.73 -4.45
CA VAL A 43 8.37 1.44 -5.51
C VAL A 43 9.81 1.58 -5.02
N LEU A 44 10.09 2.46 -4.06
CA LEU A 44 11.44 2.63 -3.51
C LEU A 44 11.85 1.46 -2.62
N VAL A 45 10.92 0.87 -1.85
CA VAL A 45 11.17 -0.38 -1.13
C VAL A 45 11.54 -1.51 -2.11
N ALA A 46 10.79 -1.64 -3.21
CA ALA A 46 11.11 -2.62 -4.26
C ALA A 46 12.46 -2.31 -4.94
N ALA A 47 12.71 -1.05 -5.30
CA ALA A 47 13.94 -0.62 -5.97
C ALA A 47 15.18 -0.84 -5.10
N LEU A 48 15.08 -0.66 -3.78
CA LEU A 48 16.15 -0.99 -2.83
C LEU A 48 16.42 -2.50 -2.80
N ALA A 49 15.38 -3.33 -2.78
CA ALA A 49 15.51 -4.78 -2.82
C ALA A 49 16.14 -5.27 -4.14
N GLU A 50 15.85 -4.58 -5.25
CA GLU A 50 16.42 -4.85 -6.58
C GLU A 50 17.84 -4.27 -6.76
N GLY A 51 18.33 -3.43 -5.84
CA GLY A 51 19.63 -2.77 -5.95
C GLY A 51 19.70 -1.70 -7.06
N VAL A 52 18.59 -1.02 -7.33
CA VAL A 52 18.52 0.03 -8.36
C VAL A 52 19.45 1.21 -7.97
N PRO A 53 20.37 1.64 -8.86
CA PRO A 53 21.27 2.76 -8.56
C PRO A 53 20.52 4.06 -8.21
N GLY A 54 20.92 4.70 -7.11
CA GLY A 54 20.33 5.96 -6.64
C GLY A 54 18.99 5.81 -5.90
N ALA A 55 18.50 4.58 -5.71
CA ALA A 55 17.28 4.34 -4.95
C ALA A 55 17.43 4.72 -3.46
N ASP A 56 18.63 4.64 -2.90
CA ASP A 56 18.91 4.95 -1.50
C ASP A 56 18.81 6.44 -1.18
N GLU A 57 19.36 7.32 -2.01
CA GLU A 57 19.19 8.77 -1.88
C GLU A 57 17.71 9.13 -1.97
N ARG A 58 17.01 8.53 -2.94
CA ARG A 58 15.60 8.81 -3.18
C ARG A 58 14.69 8.29 -2.07
N ALA A 59 15.00 7.11 -1.50
CA ALA A 59 14.31 6.53 -0.37
C ALA A 59 14.48 7.39 0.90
N ARG A 60 15.68 7.94 1.15
CA ARG A 60 15.90 8.87 2.27
C ARG A 60 15.10 10.16 2.12
N ALA A 61 15.00 10.71 0.91
CA ALA A 61 14.14 11.87 0.65
C ALA A 61 12.66 11.54 0.91
N CYS A 62 12.19 10.39 0.43
CA CYS A 62 10.82 9.92 0.70
C CYS A 62 10.56 9.73 2.20
N LEU A 63 11.50 9.13 2.93
CA LEU A 63 11.42 8.94 4.38
C LEU A 63 11.27 10.26 5.13
N ALA A 64 12.06 11.27 4.75
CA ALA A 64 11.97 12.61 5.33
C ALA A 64 10.59 13.26 5.06
N GLU A 65 10.13 13.24 3.80
CA GLU A 65 8.84 13.83 3.43
C GLU A 65 7.64 13.12 4.10
N LEU A 66 7.68 11.80 4.26
CA LEU A 66 6.68 11.03 5.02
C LEU A 66 6.66 11.44 6.49
N GLY A 67 7.83 11.58 7.12
CA GLY A 67 7.96 12.00 8.51
C GLY A 67 7.48 13.43 8.75
N GLU A 68 7.76 14.35 7.83
CA GLU A 68 7.29 15.73 7.88
C GLU A 68 5.78 15.85 7.67
N ARG A 69 5.21 15.06 6.77
CA ARG A 69 3.77 15.07 6.47
C ARG A 69 2.94 14.43 7.58
N GLY A 70 3.35 13.27 8.08
CA GLY A 70 2.68 12.57 9.18
C GLY A 70 1.25 12.11 8.89
N GLY A 71 0.95 11.77 7.63
CA GLY A 71 -0.36 11.28 7.21
C GLY A 71 -0.63 9.81 7.63
N PRO A 72 -1.88 9.32 7.48
CA PRO A 72 -2.19 7.91 7.69
C PRO A 72 -1.29 7.01 6.83
N GLY A 73 -0.70 5.95 7.41
CA GLY A 73 0.17 5.03 6.68
C GLY A 73 1.61 5.53 6.52
N ASP A 74 1.93 6.78 6.86
CA ASP A 74 3.28 7.32 6.67
C ASP A 74 4.27 6.71 7.65
N ALA A 75 3.87 6.50 8.91
CA ALA A 75 4.72 5.87 9.92
C ALA A 75 5.05 4.42 9.54
N GLU A 76 4.07 3.67 9.04
CA GLU A 76 4.22 2.30 8.60
C GLU A 76 5.17 2.21 7.38
N LEU A 77 4.96 3.05 6.36
CA LEU A 77 5.82 3.09 5.19
C LEU A 77 7.23 3.59 5.52
N ALA A 78 7.35 4.57 6.41
CA ALA A 78 8.64 5.07 6.89
C ALA A 78 9.44 3.94 7.57
N ALA A 79 8.79 3.11 8.39
CA ALA A 79 9.43 1.94 9.01
C ALA A 79 9.88 0.92 7.96
N GLU A 80 9.08 0.66 6.92
CA GLU A 80 9.46 -0.23 5.81
C GLU A 80 10.67 0.31 5.02
N LEU A 81 10.68 1.61 4.70
CA LEU A 81 11.81 2.26 4.03
C LEU A 81 13.09 2.25 4.87
N ALA A 82 12.99 2.58 6.17
CA ALA A 82 14.13 2.55 7.08
C ALA A 82 14.73 1.14 7.20
N ALA A 83 13.88 0.10 7.28
CA ALA A 83 14.34 -1.28 7.27
C ALA A 83 15.00 -1.67 5.94
N ALA A 84 14.43 -1.26 4.81
CA ALA A 84 15.01 -1.51 3.48
C ALA A 84 16.37 -0.80 3.27
N LEU A 85 16.56 0.36 3.92
CA LEU A 85 17.84 1.09 3.97
C LEU A 85 18.87 0.48 4.94
N GLY A 86 18.45 -0.45 5.80
CA GLY A 86 19.31 -1.03 6.85
C GLY A 86 19.43 -0.19 8.12
N ASP A 87 18.61 0.85 8.27
CA ASP A 87 18.66 1.82 9.38
C ASP A 87 17.80 1.41 10.59
N GLY A 88 17.12 0.26 10.54
CA GLY A 88 16.28 -0.21 11.64
C GLY A 88 15.74 -1.64 11.45
N PRO A 89 15.11 -2.20 12.49
CA PRO A 89 14.42 -3.48 12.37
C PRO A 89 13.22 -3.33 11.42
N GLY A 90 12.88 -4.42 10.71
CA GLY A 90 11.64 -4.49 9.95
C GLY A 90 10.41 -4.27 10.84
N PRO A 91 9.25 -3.89 10.27
CA PRO A 91 8.07 -3.45 11.02
C PRO A 91 7.42 -4.54 11.91
N GLY A 92 7.91 -5.79 11.90
CA GLY A 92 7.32 -6.89 12.66
C GLY A 92 5.93 -7.33 12.18
N LEU A 93 5.45 -6.78 11.06
CA LEU A 93 4.15 -7.05 10.46
C LEU A 93 4.25 -8.19 9.44
N ALA A 94 3.24 -9.07 9.42
CA ALA A 94 3.20 -10.17 8.47
C ALA A 94 2.86 -9.65 7.06
N PRO A 95 3.61 -10.04 6.01
CA PRO A 95 3.29 -9.63 4.65
C PRO A 95 1.95 -10.22 4.20
N LEU A 96 1.17 -9.43 3.48
CA LEU A 96 -0.09 -9.84 2.85
C LEU A 96 -0.12 -9.29 1.42
N PRO A 97 -0.43 -10.12 0.40
CA PRO A 97 -0.47 -9.69 -0.99
C PRO A 97 -1.75 -8.90 -1.34
N ALA A 98 -2.08 -7.92 -0.51
CA ALA A 98 -3.26 -7.09 -0.62
C ALA A 98 -3.02 -5.86 -1.48
N ASP A 99 -4.00 -5.54 -2.33
CA ASP A 99 -4.01 -4.28 -3.07
C ASP A 99 -4.57 -3.17 -2.17
N LEU A 100 -3.70 -2.23 -1.77
CA LEU A 100 -4.12 -1.08 -0.95
C LEU A 100 -5.16 -0.20 -1.65
N GLY A 101 -5.21 -0.16 -2.99
CA GLY A 101 -6.26 0.54 -3.73
C GLY A 101 -7.63 -0.11 -3.51
N ALA A 102 -7.69 -1.44 -3.53
CA ALA A 102 -8.91 -2.19 -3.26
C ALA A 102 -9.34 -2.08 -1.79
N VAL A 103 -8.39 -2.20 -0.85
CA VAL A 103 -8.66 -1.99 0.58
C VAL A 103 -9.16 -0.57 0.83
N ALA A 104 -8.54 0.44 0.21
CA ALA A 104 -8.96 1.83 0.34
C ALA A 104 -10.36 2.08 -0.23
N ALA A 105 -10.70 1.44 -1.36
CA ALA A 105 -12.04 1.51 -1.92
C ALA A 105 -13.09 0.94 -0.97
N ALA A 106 -12.81 -0.20 -0.33
CA ALA A 106 -13.71 -0.79 0.66
C ALA A 106 -13.84 0.05 1.94
N LEU A 107 -12.73 0.62 2.46
CA LEU A 107 -12.77 1.56 3.59
C LEU A 107 -13.59 2.82 3.28
N GLY A 108 -13.60 3.23 2.01
CA GLY A 108 -14.35 4.38 1.52
C GLY A 108 -15.77 4.10 1.06
N ALA A 109 -16.21 2.84 1.10
CA ALA A 109 -17.50 2.44 0.57
C ALA A 109 -18.66 2.96 1.42
N ASP A 110 -19.82 3.18 0.78
CA ASP A 110 -21.06 3.51 1.47
C ASP A 110 -21.49 2.33 2.36
N PRO A 111 -21.73 2.53 3.67
CA PRO A 111 -22.25 1.49 4.55
C PRO A 111 -23.55 0.82 4.04
N ALA A 112 -24.36 1.52 3.25
CA ALA A 112 -25.58 0.98 2.66
C ALA A 112 -25.31 -0.09 1.58
N GLY A 113 -24.10 -0.13 1.01
CA GLY A 113 -23.67 -1.12 0.02
C GLY A 113 -23.35 -2.50 0.60
N GLY A 114 -23.40 -2.66 1.92
CA GLY A 114 -23.09 -3.92 2.60
C GLY A 114 -21.63 -4.01 3.08
N PRO A 115 -21.31 -5.02 3.90
CA PRO A 115 -19.97 -5.18 4.46
C PRO A 115 -18.99 -5.76 3.45
N TRP A 116 -17.74 -5.28 3.51
CA TRP A 116 -16.61 -5.82 2.76
C TRP A 116 -15.74 -6.68 3.68
N LEU A 117 -15.16 -7.75 3.13
CA LEU A 117 -14.23 -8.63 3.82
C LEU A 117 -12.89 -8.66 3.08
N LEU A 118 -11.79 -8.64 3.84
CA LEU A 118 -10.45 -8.92 3.36
C LEU A 118 -10.09 -10.38 3.65
N ASP A 119 -9.64 -11.11 2.64
CA ASP A 119 -9.02 -12.42 2.77
C ASP A 119 -7.57 -12.26 3.30
N LEU A 120 -7.31 -12.71 4.53
CA LEU A 120 -6.00 -12.62 5.19
C LEU A 120 -4.98 -13.66 4.70
N GLU A 121 -5.36 -14.56 3.80
CA GLU A 121 -4.45 -15.48 3.10
C GLU A 121 -4.10 -14.96 1.71
N ARG A 122 -5.11 -14.51 0.96
CA ARG A 122 -4.97 -14.12 -0.45
C ARG A 122 -4.82 -12.62 -0.69
N GLY A 123 -5.19 -11.79 0.28
CA GLY A 123 -5.20 -10.34 0.15
C GLY A 123 -6.34 -9.80 -0.72
N ASP A 124 -7.33 -10.63 -1.05
CA ASP A 124 -8.48 -10.26 -1.87
C ASP A 124 -9.53 -9.52 -1.03
N VAL A 125 -10.10 -8.43 -1.57
CA VAL A 125 -11.17 -7.66 -0.93
C VAL A 125 -12.47 -7.97 -1.66
N LEU A 126 -13.45 -8.53 -0.96
CA LEU A 126 -14.69 -9.05 -1.53
C LEU A 126 -15.90 -8.53 -0.74
N PRO A 127 -17.08 -8.37 -1.38
CA PRO A 127 -18.34 -8.24 -0.66
C PRO A 127 -18.58 -9.46 0.24
N ALA A 128 -19.18 -9.28 1.41
CA ALA A 128 -19.38 -10.37 2.37
C ALA A 128 -20.25 -11.51 1.81
N GLU A 129 -21.19 -11.20 0.92
CA GLU A 129 -22.01 -12.19 0.22
C GLU A 129 -21.21 -13.10 -0.70
N GLU A 130 -20.18 -12.58 -1.37
CA GLU A 130 -19.30 -13.37 -2.24
C GLU A 130 -18.36 -14.24 -1.40
N ALA A 131 -17.81 -13.67 -0.32
CA ALA A 131 -16.95 -14.39 0.61
C ALA A 131 -17.71 -15.51 1.37
N ALA A 132 -19.00 -15.35 1.64
CA ALA A 132 -19.83 -16.38 2.27
C ALA A 132 -19.99 -17.62 1.38
N GLY A 133 -20.06 -17.44 0.06
CA GLY A 133 -20.09 -18.55 -0.90
C GLY A 133 -18.83 -19.42 -0.86
N ASP A 134 -17.67 -18.80 -0.58
CA ASP A 134 -16.41 -19.50 -0.35
C ASP A 134 -16.33 -20.14 1.05
N ALA A 135 -17.06 -19.60 2.03
CA ALA A 135 -17.03 -20.04 3.44
C ALA A 135 -17.95 -21.24 3.76
N GLU A 136 -18.85 -21.64 2.86
CA GLU A 136 -19.70 -22.84 3.04
C GLU A 136 -18.87 -24.15 3.12
N CYS A 137 -17.58 -24.11 2.78
CA CYS A 137 -16.60 -25.17 3.07
C CYS A 137 -15.93 -24.98 4.45
N GLY A 138 -16.69 -25.04 5.55
CA GLY A 138 -16.14 -25.18 6.90
C GLY A 138 -15.26 -24.02 7.38
N GLY A 139 -15.85 -22.81 7.42
CA GLY A 139 -15.21 -21.52 7.70
C GLY A 139 -14.14 -21.49 8.79
N ASP A 140 -12.94 -21.09 8.40
CA ASP A 140 -11.88 -20.66 9.31
C ASP A 140 -12.20 -19.26 9.83
N ALA A 141 -12.58 -19.16 11.10
CA ALA A 141 -12.90 -17.91 11.78
C ALA A 141 -11.73 -16.90 11.81
N GLY A 142 -10.53 -17.29 11.38
CA GLY A 142 -9.35 -16.42 11.25
C GLY A 142 -9.01 -15.94 9.84
N ARG A 143 -9.71 -16.40 8.79
CA ARG A 143 -9.36 -16.05 7.39
C ARG A 143 -9.86 -14.68 6.96
N TRP A 144 -11.03 -14.26 7.41
CA TRP A 144 -11.70 -13.06 6.91
C TRP A 144 -11.66 -11.92 7.92
N ALA A 145 -11.18 -10.75 7.48
CA ALA A 145 -11.20 -9.52 8.27
C ALA A 145 -12.28 -8.56 7.74
N PRO A 146 -13.28 -8.17 8.55
CA PRO A 146 -14.25 -7.16 8.15
C PRO A 146 -13.59 -5.79 7.93
N VAL A 147 -13.84 -5.19 6.77
CA VAL A 147 -13.34 -3.86 6.41
C VAL A 147 -14.41 -2.83 6.80
N PRO A 148 -14.15 -1.96 7.79
CA PRO A 148 -15.12 -0.96 8.23
C PRO A 148 -15.23 0.19 7.22
N PRO A 149 -16.43 0.73 6.96
CA PRO A 149 -16.58 1.96 6.18
C PRO A 149 -16.19 3.16 7.06
N LEU A 150 -14.93 3.58 6.99
CA LEU A 150 -14.39 4.68 7.80
C LEU A 150 -14.53 6.05 7.12
N GLY A 151 -14.97 6.07 5.87
CA GLY A 151 -14.91 7.26 5.02
C GLY A 151 -13.49 7.45 4.49
N ALA A 152 -13.39 7.78 3.20
CA ALA A 152 -12.09 7.89 2.56
C ALA A 152 -11.53 9.31 2.69
N PRO A 153 -10.26 9.50 3.08
CA PRO A 153 -9.63 10.81 2.96
C PRO A 153 -9.61 11.28 1.50
N GLU A 154 -9.47 12.59 1.31
CA GLU A 154 -9.35 13.17 -0.02
C GLU A 154 -7.98 12.85 -0.65
N GLY A 155 -7.98 12.52 -1.94
CA GLY A 155 -6.78 12.15 -2.67
C GLY A 155 -6.43 10.66 -2.59
N GLU A 156 -5.97 10.11 -3.71
CA GLU A 156 -5.65 8.69 -3.83
C GLU A 156 -4.50 8.26 -2.91
N ASP A 157 -3.46 9.09 -2.78
CA ASP A 157 -2.31 8.81 -1.92
C ASP A 157 -2.72 8.68 -0.45
N ALA A 158 -3.55 9.61 0.05
CA ALA A 158 -4.05 9.58 1.43
C ALA A 158 -4.95 8.36 1.67
N ARG A 159 -5.77 7.99 0.68
CA ARG A 159 -6.60 6.77 0.73
C ARG A 159 -5.75 5.51 0.84
N ARG A 160 -4.68 5.43 0.04
CA ARG A 160 -3.70 4.33 0.09
C ARG A 160 -3.01 4.26 1.46
N GLY A 161 -2.64 5.41 2.02
CA GLY A 161 -2.07 5.51 3.35
C GLY A 161 -3.04 5.06 4.46
N ALA A 162 -4.32 5.42 4.39
CA ALA A 162 -5.33 4.93 5.31
C ALA A 162 -5.50 3.40 5.26
N ALA A 163 -5.50 2.82 4.05
CA ALA A 163 -5.52 1.37 3.87
C ALA A 163 -4.28 0.68 4.47
N ARG A 164 -3.09 1.26 4.27
CA ARG A 164 -1.85 0.76 4.87
C ARG A 164 -1.93 0.74 6.40
N ARG A 165 -2.36 1.85 7.01
CA ARG A 165 -2.55 1.95 8.47
C ARG A 165 -3.53 0.90 8.98
N TRP A 166 -4.68 0.75 8.30
CA TRP A 166 -5.69 -0.21 8.71
C TRP A 166 -5.15 -1.66 8.62
N LEU A 167 -4.38 -2.02 7.58
CA LEU A 167 -3.70 -3.32 7.52
C LEU A 167 -2.73 -3.52 8.68
N ALA A 168 -1.96 -2.49 9.06
CA ALA A 168 -1.04 -2.57 10.18
C ALA A 168 -1.76 -2.81 11.51
N GLU A 169 -2.95 -2.24 11.69
CA GLU A 169 -3.82 -2.53 12.84
C GLU A 169 -4.30 -3.99 12.85
N GLN A 170 -4.34 -4.67 11.69
CA GLN A 170 -4.57 -6.13 11.58
C GLN A 170 -3.27 -6.96 11.73
N GLY A 171 -2.14 -6.34 12.08
CA GLY A 171 -0.83 -6.99 12.16
C GLY A 171 -0.22 -7.35 10.79
N ARG A 172 -0.70 -6.71 9.71
CA ARG A 172 -0.30 -6.99 8.33
C ARG A 172 0.39 -5.80 7.68
N ARG A 173 1.24 -6.07 6.70
CA ARG A 173 1.77 -5.04 5.78
C ARG A 173 1.52 -5.45 4.33
N PRO A 174 1.32 -4.50 3.40
CA PRO A 174 1.20 -4.82 1.99
C PRO A 174 2.49 -5.48 1.49
N ALA A 175 2.34 -6.44 0.60
CA ALA A 175 3.43 -7.04 -0.15
C ALA A 175 3.00 -7.22 -1.61
N PRO A 176 3.94 -7.25 -2.57
CA PRO A 176 3.60 -7.59 -3.95
C PRO A 176 2.94 -8.97 -4.03
N ARG A 177 1.93 -9.12 -4.90
CA ARG A 177 1.41 -10.45 -5.26
C ARG A 177 2.54 -11.23 -5.96
N THR A 178 2.92 -12.36 -5.38
CA THR A 178 3.78 -13.34 -6.05
C THR A 178 2.88 -14.15 -6.97
N LEU A 179 3.12 -14.04 -8.28
CA LEU A 179 2.47 -14.86 -9.31
C LEU A 179 3.07 -16.26 -9.35
#